data_AF-A0A4Y2L387-F1
#
_entry.id   AF-A0A4Y2L387-F1
#
_cell.length_a   1.000
_cell.length_b   1.000
_cell.length_c   1.000
_cell.angle_alpha   90.00
_cell.angle_beta   90.00
_cell.angle_gamma   90.00
#
_symmetry.space_group_name_H-M   'P 1'
#
loop_
_entity.id
_entity.type
_entity.pdbx_description
1 polymer ?
#
loop_
_entity_poly.entity_id
_entity_poly.type
_entity_poly.pdbx_seq_one_letter_code
_entity_poly.pdbx_strand_id
1 'polypeptide(L)'
;MNHLLAGFACLLFASVIFAYNPRECSKPSDCGPNECCVVGMDRYAIPQCAPKRKLSEHCREGAEPEDKVLYYPDSEFRFVENVWTLFCPCEEIYACHKNKCAKR
;
A
#
# COMPACT_ATOMS: atom_id res chain seq x y z
N MET A 1 -16.73 -4.44 -39.76
CA MET A 1 -17.36 -4.26 -38.44
C MET A 1 -16.49 -4.79 -37.29
N ASN A 2 -15.71 -5.87 -37.48
CA ASN A 2 -14.82 -6.43 -36.44
C ASN A 2 -13.57 -5.60 -36.09
N HIS A 3 -13.03 -4.79 -37.01
CA HIS A 3 -11.82 -3.98 -36.74
C HIS A 3 -12.09 -2.75 -35.85
N LEU A 4 -13.31 -2.19 -35.90
CA LEU A 4 -13.70 -1.04 -35.07
C LEU A 4 -13.93 -1.45 -33.61
N LEU A 5 -14.50 -2.65 -33.38
CA LEU A 5 -14.68 -3.23 -32.05
C LEU A 5 -13.35 -3.56 -31.37
N ALA A 6 -12.36 -4.05 -32.12
CA ALA A 6 -11.02 -4.33 -31.60
C ALA A 6 -10.26 -3.05 -31.19
N GLY A 7 -10.39 -1.96 -31.97
CA GLY A 7 -9.78 -0.67 -31.64
C GLY A 7 -10.33 -0.05 -30.36
N PHE A 8 -11.64 -0.15 -30.14
CA PHE A 8 -12.30 0.38 -28.94
C PHE A 8 -11.93 -0.40 -27.68
N ALA A 9 -11.82 -1.73 -27.77
CA ALA A 9 -11.37 -2.58 -26.68
C ALA A 9 -9.94 -2.23 -26.24
N CYS A 10 -9.00 -2.03 -27.17
CA CYS A 10 -7.62 -1.62 -26.84
C CYS A 10 -7.53 -0.28 -26.11
N LEU A 11 -8.35 0.71 -26.49
CA LEU A 11 -8.37 2.02 -25.82
C LEU A 11 -8.93 1.94 -24.39
N LEU A 12 -9.90 1.05 -24.14
CA LEU A 12 -10.42 0.80 -22.79
C LEU A 12 -9.40 0.09 -21.90
N PHE A 13 -8.57 -0.81 -22.44
CA PHE A 13 -7.47 -1.40 -21.66
C PHE A 13 -6.35 -0.40 -21.38
N ALA A 14 -6.05 0.52 -22.32
CA ALA A 14 -5.04 1.55 -22.13
C ALA A 14 -5.41 2.57 -21.03
N SER A 15 -6.69 2.96 -20.90
CA SER A 15 -7.11 3.92 -19.87
C SER A 15 -7.02 3.37 -18.45
N VAL A 16 -7.15 2.05 -18.26
CA VAL A 16 -7.01 1.39 -16.95
C VAL A 16 -5.57 1.46 -16.43
N ILE A 17 -4.58 1.41 -17.32
CA ILE A 17 -3.15 1.48 -16.94
C ILE A 17 -2.76 2.88 -16.46
N PHE A 18 -3.33 3.94 -17.03
CA PHE A 18 -3.00 5.33 -16.69
C PHE A 18 -3.67 5.86 -15.40
N ALA A 19 -4.58 5.10 -14.78
CA ALA A 19 -5.34 5.56 -13.61
C ALA A 19 -4.77 5.11 -12.26
N TYR A 20 -3.67 4.33 -12.22
CA TYR A 20 -3.03 3.96 -10.96
C TYR A 20 -2.28 5.16 -10.39
N ASN A 21 -2.98 5.97 -9.60
CA ASN A 21 -2.40 6.98 -8.72
C ASN A 21 -2.22 6.33 -7.35
N PRO A 22 -1.05 5.77 -7.03
CA PRO A 22 -0.80 5.34 -5.67
C PRO A 22 -0.93 6.58 -4.77
N ARG A 23 -1.81 6.50 -3.76
CA ARG A 23 -2.02 7.62 -2.85
C ARG A 23 -0.85 7.70 -1.89
N GLU A 24 0.11 8.57 -2.20
CA GLU A 24 1.27 8.81 -1.35
C GLU A 24 0.85 9.27 0.05
N CYS A 25 1.66 8.93 1.05
CA CYS A 25 1.42 9.32 2.44
C CYS A 25 2.75 9.55 3.18
N SER A 26 2.66 10.27 4.29
CA SER A 26 3.76 10.39 5.26
C SER A 26 3.34 9.91 6.64
N LYS A 27 2.03 9.81 6.91
CA LYS A 27 1.47 9.38 8.20
C LYS A 27 0.07 8.77 8.04
N PRO A 28 -0.45 8.05 9.05
CA PRO A 28 -1.75 7.38 8.96
C PRO A 28 -2.93 8.33 8.68
N SER A 29 -2.89 9.58 9.15
CA SER A 29 -3.97 10.56 8.95
C SER A 29 -4.14 11.02 7.50
N ASP A 30 -3.16 10.71 6.64
CA ASP A 30 -3.24 10.98 5.20
C ASP A 30 -4.11 9.92 4.47
N CYS A 31 -4.42 8.81 5.17
CA CYS A 31 -5.15 7.67 4.64
C CYS A 31 -6.58 7.59 5.21
N GLY A 32 -7.43 6.77 4.59
CA GLY A 32 -8.78 6.51 5.05
C GLY A 32 -8.84 5.67 6.33
N PRO A 33 -10.03 5.54 6.94
CA PRO A 33 -10.20 4.94 8.27
C PRO A 33 -9.81 3.45 8.38
N ASN A 34 -9.81 2.71 7.25
CA ASN A 34 -9.42 1.29 7.19
C ASN A 34 -8.13 1.08 6.40
N GLU A 35 -7.30 2.11 6.32
CA GLU A 35 -6.03 2.10 5.63
C GLU A 35 -4.90 2.46 6.59
N CYS A 36 -3.67 2.20 6.16
CA CYS A 36 -2.47 2.66 6.84
C CYS A 36 -1.46 3.15 5.81
N CYS A 37 -0.46 3.89 6.26
CA CYS A 37 0.66 4.29 5.41
C CYS A 37 1.73 3.20 5.42
N VAL A 38 2.08 2.66 4.25
CA VAL A 38 3.05 1.57 4.09
C VAL A 38 4.27 2.03 3.30
N VAL A 39 5.46 1.67 3.78
CA VAL A 39 6.71 1.74 3.01
C VAL A 39 7.03 0.34 2.47
N GLY A 40 7.21 0.24 1.15
CA GLY A 40 7.67 -0.99 0.51
C GLY A 40 9.08 -1.39 0.93
N MET A 41 9.49 -2.61 0.59
CA MET A 41 10.86 -3.10 0.86
C MET A 41 11.87 -2.72 -0.23
N ASP A 42 11.40 -2.15 -1.33
CA ASP A 42 12.25 -1.71 -2.42
C ASP A 42 13.04 -0.46 -2.04
N ARG A 43 14.24 -0.32 -2.62
CA ARG A 43 15.04 0.89 -2.44
C ARG A 43 14.26 2.07 -3.04
N TYR A 44 14.23 3.18 -2.31
CA TYR A 44 13.50 4.39 -2.69
C TYR A 44 11.98 4.17 -2.83
N ALA A 45 11.42 3.17 -2.12
CA ALA A 45 9.99 2.97 -2.06
C ALA A 45 9.30 4.23 -1.55
N ILE A 46 8.39 4.78 -2.36
CA ILE A 46 7.52 5.87 -1.98
C ILE A 46 6.41 5.31 -1.07
N PRO A 47 6.18 5.88 0.13
CA PRO A 47 5.14 5.39 1.01
C PRO A 47 3.75 5.64 0.43
N GLN A 48 2.84 4.68 0.62
CA GLN A 48 1.51 4.72 0.02
C GLN A 48 0.44 4.22 1.00
N CYS A 49 -0.76 4.77 0.88
CA CYS A 49 -1.92 4.27 1.60
C CYS A 49 -2.30 2.89 1.06
N ALA A 50 -2.43 1.92 1.98
CA ALA A 50 -2.88 0.57 1.68
C ALA A 50 -3.99 0.13 2.66
N PRO A 51 -4.89 -0.78 2.26
CA PRO A 51 -5.93 -1.28 3.15
C PRO A 51 -5.34 -2.16 4.27
N LYS A 52 -5.95 -2.08 5.46
CA LYS A 52 -5.74 -3.06 6.54
C LYS A 52 -6.03 -4.47 6.03
N ARG A 53 -5.30 -5.45 6.57
CA ARG A 53 -5.33 -6.84 6.09
C ARG A 53 -6.54 -7.59 6.65
N LYS A 54 -7.24 -8.29 5.77
CA LYS A 54 -8.46 -9.06 6.06
C LYS A 54 -8.13 -10.49 6.46
N LEU A 55 -9.15 -11.22 6.92
CA LEU A 55 -9.03 -12.63 7.29
C LEU A 55 -8.28 -13.46 6.22
N SER A 56 -7.35 -14.30 6.68
CA SER A 56 -6.48 -15.18 5.88
C SER A 56 -5.46 -14.47 4.98
N GLU A 57 -5.49 -13.14 4.89
CA GLU A 57 -4.48 -12.39 4.15
C GLU A 57 -3.13 -12.40 4.86
N HIS A 58 -2.06 -12.27 4.08
CA HIS A 58 -0.71 -12.15 4.61
C HIS A 58 -0.54 -10.88 5.43
N CYS A 59 0.13 -11.04 6.57
CA CYS A 59 0.56 -9.99 7.49
C CYS A 59 1.96 -10.33 7.98
N ARG A 60 2.62 -9.38 8.65
CA ARG A 60 3.93 -9.58 9.26
C ARG A 60 3.78 -9.70 10.78
N GLU A 61 4.06 -10.88 11.31
CA GLU A 61 3.96 -11.13 12.75
C GLU A 61 5.01 -10.30 13.52
N GLY A 62 4.59 -9.63 14.60
CA GLY A 62 5.45 -8.74 15.40
C GLY A 62 5.88 -7.45 14.68
N ALA A 63 5.24 -7.06 13.59
CA ALA A 63 5.45 -5.76 12.99
C ALA A 63 4.81 -4.66 13.83
N GLU A 64 5.54 -3.57 14.01
CA GLU A 64 5.09 -2.34 14.67
C GLU A 64 5.25 -1.16 13.70
N PRO A 65 4.44 -0.10 13.84
CA PRO A 65 4.63 1.13 13.08
C PRO A 65 5.92 1.84 13.53
N GLU A 66 6.62 2.46 12.59
CA GLU A 66 7.90 3.12 12.83
C GLU A 66 7.86 4.58 12.38
N ASP A 67 8.52 5.45 13.14
CA ASP A 67 8.91 6.78 12.68
C ASP A 67 10.31 6.67 12.05
N LYS A 68 10.49 7.19 10.84
CA LYS A 68 11.80 7.15 10.16
C LYS A 68 12.00 8.25 9.14
N VAL A 69 13.25 8.41 8.74
CA VAL A 69 13.65 9.25 7.61
C VAL A 69 13.94 8.36 6.42
N LEU A 70 13.25 8.59 5.31
CA LEU A 70 13.51 7.92 4.04
C LEU A 70 14.45 8.80 3.22
N TYR A 71 15.57 8.22 2.80
CA TYR A 71 16.56 8.90 1.98
C TYR A 71 16.43 8.48 0.53
N TYR A 72 16.33 9.47 -0.36
CA TYR A 72 16.19 9.34 -1.79
C TYR A 72 17.47 9.86 -2.48
N PRO A 73 17.61 9.69 -3.81
CA PRO A 73 18.69 10.32 -4.56
C PRO A 73 18.73 11.84 -4.41
N ASP A 74 19.82 12.48 -4.84
CA ASP A 74 19.98 13.94 -4.86
C ASP A 74 19.85 14.64 -3.49
N SER A 75 20.14 13.92 -2.40
CA SER A 75 19.98 14.38 -1.01
C SER A 75 18.54 14.69 -0.61
N GLU A 76 17.55 14.23 -1.39
CA GLU A 76 16.16 14.30 -0.98
C GLU A 76 15.89 13.35 0.19
N PHE A 77 15.08 13.81 1.14
CA PHE A 77 14.63 12.99 2.25
C PHE A 77 13.19 13.29 2.60
N ARG A 78 12.51 12.32 3.20
CA ARG A 78 11.14 12.47 3.70
C ARG A 78 11.06 11.94 5.11
N PHE A 79 10.49 12.73 6.02
CA PHE A 79 10.07 12.26 7.33
C PHE A 79 8.76 11.52 7.19
N VAL A 80 8.68 10.34 7.79
CA VAL A 80 7.47 9.53 7.84
C VAL A 80 7.21 9.10 9.28
N GLU A 81 5.95 9.10 9.67
CA GLU A 81 5.50 8.86 11.04
C GLU A 81 4.53 7.68 11.07
N ASN A 82 4.68 6.80 12.05
CA ASN A 82 3.82 5.63 12.29
C ASN A 82 3.55 4.82 11.01
N VAL A 83 4.57 4.63 10.18
CA VAL A 83 4.44 3.88 8.91
C VAL A 83 4.72 2.41 9.11
N TRP A 84 4.00 1.58 8.36
CA TRP A 84 4.16 0.14 8.37
C TRP A 84 5.12 -0.29 7.27
N THR A 85 5.87 -1.38 7.50
CA THR A 85 6.73 -1.94 6.46
C THR A 85 6.03 -3.12 5.79
N LEU A 86 6.00 -3.11 4.45
CA LEU A 86 5.46 -4.16 3.57
C LEU A 86 3.93 -4.36 3.61
N PHE A 87 3.32 -4.48 4.79
CA PHE A 87 1.89 -4.69 4.95
C PHE A 87 1.32 -3.78 6.03
N CYS A 88 0.08 -3.34 5.85
CA CYS A 88 -0.72 -2.81 6.95
C CYS A 88 -0.96 -3.86 8.03
N PRO A 89 -1.35 -3.45 9.25
CA PRO A 89 -1.81 -4.38 10.25
C PRO A 89 -3.10 -5.06 9.78
N CYS A 90 -3.46 -6.15 10.44
CA CYS A 90 -4.78 -6.73 10.26
C CYS A 90 -5.88 -5.74 10.70
N GLU A 91 -7.09 -5.89 10.17
CA GLU A 91 -8.27 -5.21 10.72
C GLU A 91 -8.41 -5.51 12.22
N GLU A 92 -9.03 -4.59 12.98
CA GLU A 92 -9.06 -4.63 14.45
C GLU A 92 -9.66 -5.90 15.05
N ILE A 93 -10.47 -6.64 14.29
CA ILE A 93 -11.09 -7.90 14.71
C ILE A 93 -10.19 -9.13 14.50
N TYR A 94 -9.03 -8.96 13.88
CA TYR A 94 -8.07 -10.02 13.58
C TYR A 94 -6.73 -9.77 14.28
N ALA A 95 -5.94 -10.82 14.43
CA ALA A 95 -4.55 -10.75 14.86
C ALA A 95 -3.66 -11.42 13.80
N CYS A 96 -2.43 -10.93 13.67
CA CYS A 96 -1.45 -11.58 12.82
C CYS A 96 -0.88 -12.80 13.56
N HIS A 97 -1.15 -13.99 13.05
CA HIS A 97 -0.66 -15.25 13.60
C HIS A 97 -0.10 -16.12 12.48
N LYS A 98 1.14 -16.60 12.62
CA LYS A 98 1.84 -17.36 11.55
C LYS A 98 1.79 -16.65 10.19
N ASN A 99 1.99 -15.33 10.19
CA ASN A 99 1.95 -14.46 9.00
C ASN A 99 0.63 -14.48 8.21
N LYS A 100 -0.49 -14.79 8.87
CA LYS A 100 -1.84 -14.60 8.35
C LYS A 100 -2.74 -13.93 9.37
N CYS A 101 -3.64 -13.08 8.89
CA CYS A 101 -4.69 -12.54 9.75
C CYS A 101 -5.67 -13.65 10.12
N ALA A 102 -5.78 -13.93 11.41
CA ALA A 102 -6.70 -14.91 11.97
C ALA A 102 -7.65 -14.21 12.95
N LYS A 103 -8.79 -14.84 13.24
CA LYS A 103 -9.62 -14.40 14.37
C LYS A 103 -8.78 -14.48 15.65
N ARG A 104 -8.94 -13.47 16.50
CA ARG A 104 -8.36 -13.48 17.84
C ARG A 104 -8.88 -14.66 18.64
#